data_AF-A0A925PCS7-F1
#
_entry.id   AF-A0A925PCS7-F1
#
_cell.length_a   1.000
_cell.length_b   1.000
_cell.length_c   1.000
_cell.angle_alpha   90.00
_cell.angle_beta   90.00
_cell.angle_gamma   90.00
#
_symmetry.space_group_name_H-M   'P 1'
#
loop_
_entity.id
_entity.type
_entity.pdbx_description
1 polymer ?
#
loop_
_entity_poly.entity_id
_entity_poly.type
_entity_poly.pdbx_seq_one_letter_code
_entity_poly.pdbx_strand_id
1 'polypeptide(L)'
;MGLSWSHILIVLVLFVLLFGRGKISELMGDVAQGIKSFKKGMAEDEAEAPAKGPKVIDHKTAKPEALSTKSASRVKAARTRKSG
;
A
#
# COMPACT_ATOMS: atom_id res chain seq x y z
N MET A 1 -16.73 -22.75 -31.05
CA MET A 1 -15.54 -21.90 -30.86
C MET A 1 -15.66 -21.24 -29.49
N GLY A 2 -15.24 -21.95 -28.44
CA GLY A 2 -15.40 -21.50 -27.07
C GLY A 2 -14.37 -20.42 -26.72
N LEU A 3 -14.75 -19.50 -25.81
CA LEU A 3 -13.86 -18.55 -25.17
C LEU A 3 -12.75 -19.32 -24.45
N SER A 4 -11.66 -19.54 -25.18
CA SER A 4 -10.44 -20.16 -24.66
C SER A 4 -9.73 -19.16 -23.76
N TRP A 5 -9.03 -19.64 -22.75
CA TRP A 5 -8.30 -18.80 -21.77
C TRP A 5 -7.36 -17.77 -22.42
N SER A 6 -6.86 -18.05 -23.62
CA SER A 6 -6.09 -17.12 -24.45
C SER A 6 -6.85 -15.83 -24.80
N HIS A 7 -8.17 -15.90 -25.04
CA HIS A 7 -9.00 -14.72 -25.29
C HIS A 7 -9.11 -13.83 -24.06
N ILE A 8 -9.27 -14.43 -22.88
CA ILE A 8 -9.38 -13.71 -21.61
C ILE A 8 -8.08 -12.94 -21.33
N LEU A 9 -6.92 -13.56 -21.58
CA LEU A 9 -5.62 -12.90 -21.44
C LEU A 9 -5.47 -11.69 -22.37
N ILE A 10 -5.89 -11.82 -23.64
CA ILE A 10 -5.81 -10.73 -24.62
C ILE A 10 -6.69 -9.55 -24.20
N VAL A 11 -7.91 -9.82 -23.73
CA VAL A 11 -8.83 -8.78 -23.23
C VAL A 11 -8.27 -8.11 -21.97
N LEU A 12 -7.67 -8.86 -21.06
CA LEU A 12 -7.07 -8.31 -19.83
C LEU A 12 -5.94 -7.32 -20.14
N VAL A 13 -5.07 -7.66 -21.09
CA VAL A 13 -3.96 -6.77 -21.51
C VAL A 13 -4.51 -5.47 -22.10
N LEU A 14 -5.53 -5.54 -22.96
CA LEU A 14 -6.19 -4.36 -23.52
C LEU A 14 -6.86 -3.52 -22.43
N PHE A 15 -7.50 -4.16 -21.46
CA PHE A 15 -8.14 -3.47 -20.34
C PHE A 15 -7.11 -2.71 -19.50
N VAL A 16 -5.96 -3.32 -19.19
CA VAL A 16 -4.87 -2.67 -18.45
C VAL A 16 -4.25 -1.51 -19.25
N LEU A 17 -4.13 -1.64 -20.58
CA LEU A 17 -3.65 -0.56 -21.44
C LEU A 17 -4.64 0.61 -21.51
N LEU A 18 -5.94 0.33 -21.61
CA LEU A 18 -6.98 1.34 -21.79
C LEU A 18 -7.28 2.11 -20.50
N PHE A 19 -7.34 1.41 -19.37
CA PHE A 19 -7.60 2.01 -18.06
C PHE A 19 -6.32 2.45 -17.33
N GLY A 20 -5.16 1.90 -17.73
CA GLY A 20 -3.87 2.20 -17.13
C GLY A 20 -3.67 1.58 -15.75
N ARG A 21 -2.41 1.35 -15.37
CA ARG A 21 -2.04 0.75 -14.07
C ARG A 21 -2.48 1.57 -12.85
N GLY A 22 -2.57 2.89 -12.98
CA GLY A 22 -2.89 3.79 -11.86
C GLY A 22 -4.32 3.62 -11.36
N LYS A 23 -5.30 3.53 -12.26
CA LYS A 23 -6.72 3.39 -11.90
C LYS A 23 -7.06 1.99 -11.41
N ILE A 24 -6.38 0.98 -11.95
CA ILE A 24 -6.58 -0.42 -11.56
C ILE A 24 -6.08 -0.67 -10.14
N SER A 25 -4.94 -0.11 -9.73
CA SER A 25 -4.44 -0.29 -8.35
C SER A 25 -5.36 0.33 -7.28
N GLU A 26 -5.94 1.51 -7.54
CA GLU A 26 -6.89 2.16 -6.62
C GLU A 26 -8.18 1.32 -6.50
N LEU A 27 -8.76 0.92 -7.63
CA LEU A 27 -9.98 0.09 -7.67
C LEU A 27 -9.76 -1.32 -7.09
N MET A 28 -8.60 -1.92 -7.34
CA MET A 28 -8.26 -3.24 -6.80
C MET A 28 -8.09 -3.18 -5.27
N GLY A 29 -7.68 -2.03 -4.72
CA GLY A 29 -7.62 -1.81 -3.27
C GLY A 29 -9.00 -1.85 -2.61
N ASP A 30 -9.96 -1.11 -3.17
CA ASP A 30 -11.35 -1.08 -2.68
C ASP A 30 -12.05 -2.43 -2.86
N VAL A 31 -11.85 -3.08 -4.01
CA VAL A 31 -12.37 -4.43 -4.28
C VAL A 31 -11.75 -5.46 -3.34
N ALA A 32 -10.45 -5.38 -3.07
CA ALA A 32 -9.79 -6.29 -2.13
C ALA A 32 -10.30 -6.12 -0.70
N GLN A 33 -10.57 -4.89 -0.25
CA GLN A 33 -11.21 -4.63 1.04
C GLN A 33 -12.62 -5.24 1.10
N GLY A 34 -13.44 -5.05 0.06
CA GLY A 34 -14.79 -5.63 -0.01
C GLY A 34 -14.78 -7.15 0.02
N ILE A 35 -13.94 -7.79 -0.80
CA ILE A 35 -13.80 -9.25 -0.84
C ILE A 35 -13.22 -9.79 0.47
N LYS A 36 -12.27 -9.10 1.11
CA LYS A 36 -11.69 -9.52 2.40
C LYS A 36 -12.72 -9.45 3.54
N SER A 37 -13.53 -8.40 3.58
CA SER A 37 -14.62 -8.27 4.55
C SER A 37 -15.71 -9.31 4.32
N PHE A 38 -16.04 -9.61 3.07
CA PHE A 38 -16.98 -10.68 2.71
C PHE A 38 -16.44 -12.06 3.13
N LYS A 39 -15.17 -12.34 2.83
CA LYS A 39 -14.50 -13.59 3.22
C LYS A 39 -14.40 -13.73 4.74
N LYS A 40 -14.08 -12.64 5.45
CA LYS A 40 -14.01 -12.63 6.92
C LYS A 40 -15.39 -12.83 7.53
N GLY A 41 -16.43 -12.14 7.05
CA GLY A 41 -17.79 -12.32 7.52
C GLY A 41 -18.31 -13.74 7.31
N MET A 42 -18.04 -14.35 6.15
CA MET A 42 -18.43 -15.74 5.88
C MET A 42 -17.58 -16.75 6.68
N ALA A 43 -16.31 -16.45 6.93
CA ALA A 43 -15.44 -17.31 7.74
C ALA A 43 -15.77 -17.24 9.24
N GLU A 44 -16.31 -16.12 9.75
CA GLU A 44 -16.78 -16.03 11.14
C GLU A 44 -18.12 -16.76 11.34
N ASP A 45 -18.94 -16.87 10.29
CA ASP A 45 -20.18 -17.67 10.30
C ASP A 45 -19.88 -19.19 10.28
N GLU A 46 -18.79 -19.59 9.62
CA GLU A 46 -18.37 -21.01 9.52
C GLU A 46 -17.39 -21.44 10.64
N ALA A 47 -16.71 -20.50 11.30
CA ALA A 47 -15.65 -20.81 12.27
C ALA A 47 -15.67 -19.86 13.49
N GLU A 48 -16.44 -20.24 14.50
CA GLU A 48 -16.20 -19.79 15.87
C GLU A 48 -14.90 -20.45 16.39
N ALA A 49 -13.72 -19.95 15.98
CA ALA A 49 -12.43 -20.30 16.58
C ALA A 49 -11.38 -19.16 16.40
N PRO A 50 -10.70 -18.71 17.48
CA PRO A 50 -9.93 -17.48 17.47
C PRO A 50 -8.51 -17.70 16.93
N ALA A 51 -8.20 -17.16 15.75
CA ALA A 51 -6.81 -17.04 15.31
C ALA A 51 -6.60 -15.91 14.30
N LYS A 52 -6.35 -14.71 14.82
CA LYS A 52 -5.08 -13.96 14.64
C LYS A 52 -5.27 -12.52 15.10
N GLY A 53 -4.61 -12.21 16.22
CA GLY A 53 -4.55 -10.88 16.80
C GLY A 53 -3.96 -9.82 15.85
N PRO A 54 -4.16 -8.55 16.19
CA PRO A 54 -3.88 -7.41 15.33
C PRO A 54 -2.40 -7.32 15.02
N LYS A 55 -2.01 -7.52 13.75
CA LYS A 55 -0.76 -6.97 13.26
C LYS A 55 -0.98 -5.47 13.08
N VAL A 56 -0.58 -4.72 14.11
CA VAL A 56 -0.36 -3.28 14.07
C VAL A 56 0.49 -2.99 12.83
N ILE A 57 -0.09 -2.31 11.84
CA ILE A 57 0.65 -1.66 10.77
C ILE A 57 0.50 -0.17 11.03
N ASP A 58 1.61 0.42 11.48
CA ASP A 58 1.83 1.84 11.60
C ASP A 58 1.38 2.59 10.33
N HIS A 59 0.38 3.45 10.49
CA HIS A 59 0.07 4.47 9.50
C HIS A 59 1.18 5.53 9.50
N LYS A 60 2.12 5.43 8.56
CA LYS A 60 2.86 6.60 8.10
C LYS A 60 2.46 6.92 6.65
N THR A 61 1.39 7.70 6.58
CA THR A 61 0.92 8.44 5.40
C THR A 61 2.04 9.20 4.71
N ALA A 62 1.93 9.29 3.39
CA ALA A 62 2.89 9.79 2.44
C ALA A 62 3.25 11.30 2.54
N LYS A 63 4.50 11.58 2.08
CA LYS A 63 4.99 12.78 1.34
C LYS A 63 5.65 13.92 2.15
N PRO A 64 6.72 14.61 1.66
CA PRO A 64 7.54 14.44 0.44
C PRO A 64 9.03 14.19 0.71
N GLU A 65 9.65 13.30 -0.07
CA GLU A 65 11.09 13.27 -0.27
C GLU A 65 11.40 13.99 -1.59
N ALA A 66 11.65 15.30 -1.50
CA ALA A 66 12.32 16.07 -2.54
C ALA A 66 13.03 17.25 -1.87
N LEU A 67 14.37 17.20 -1.91
CA LEU A 67 15.30 18.34 -1.81
C LEU A 67 15.44 19.03 -0.45
N SER A 68 16.39 18.59 0.37
CA SER A 68 17.30 19.52 1.07
C SER A 68 18.58 18.81 1.54
N THR A 69 19.54 18.73 0.63
CA THR A 69 20.96 18.58 0.90
C THR A 69 21.49 19.81 1.67
N LYS A 70 21.27 19.90 2.99
CA LYS A 70 22.14 20.71 3.89
C LYS A 70 21.91 20.45 5.38
N SER A 71 22.20 19.24 5.85
CA SER A 71 22.41 18.99 7.28
C SER A 71 23.81 18.43 7.53
N ALA A 72 24.80 19.14 7.00
CA ALA A 72 26.22 18.90 7.23
C ALA A 72 26.96 20.23 7.43
N SER A 73 26.45 21.15 8.27
CA SER A 73 27.22 22.33 8.69
C SER A 73 26.63 23.12 9.87
N ARG A 74 26.35 22.52 11.04
CA ARG A 74 26.31 23.30 12.30
C ARG A 74 26.41 22.49 13.60
N VAL A 75 27.19 21.40 13.63
CA VAL A 75 27.59 20.74 14.89
C VAL A 75 28.84 21.42 15.52
N LYS A 76 29.34 22.52 14.93
CA LYS A 76 30.55 23.22 15.39
C LYS A 76 30.27 24.63 15.93
N ALA A 77 29.37 24.76 16.91
CA ALA A 77 29.15 26.04 17.61
C ALA A 77 28.88 25.91 19.13
N ALA A 78 29.04 24.73 19.73
CA ALA A 78 28.74 24.50 21.15
C ALA A 78 29.98 24.42 22.07
N ARG A 79 31.14 24.96 21.65
CA ARG A 79 32.37 24.92 22.47
C ARG A 79 33.20 26.19 22.39
N THR A 80 32.62 27.34 22.75
CA THR A 80 33.40 28.51 23.14
C THR A 80 32.63 29.34 24.16
N ARG A 81 33.30 29.71 25.26
CA ARG A 81 32.93 30.73 26.27
C ARG A 81 32.13 30.27 27.50
N LYS A 82 32.79 29.47 28.34
CA LYS A 82 32.65 29.54 29.82
C LYS A 82 33.99 29.22 30.46
N SER A 83 34.93 30.15 30.34
CA SER A 83 36.18 30.24 31.10
C SER A 83 36.81 31.59 30.73
N GLY A 84 36.93 32.47 31.72
CA GLY A 84 37.22 33.89 31.58
C GLY A 84 36.30 34.68 32.48
#